data_AF-A0A7G2D4G5-F1
#
_entry.id   AF-A0A7G2D4G5-F1
#
_cell.length_a   1.000
_cell.length_b   1.000
_cell.length_c   1.000
_cell.angle_alpha   90.00
_cell.angle_beta   90.00
_cell.angle_gamma   90.00
#
_symmetry.space_group_name_H-M   'P 1'
#
loop_
_entity.id
_entity.type
_entity.pdbx_description
1 polymer ?
#
loop_
_entity_poly.entity_id
_entity_poly.type
_entity_poly.pdbx_seq_one_letter_code
_entity_poly.pdbx_strand_id
1 'polypeptide(L)' 'MELTVKKKAFLENLPAVVEEAVKEYGPRLRKIVIEEDAKGCYTVWITYESERQAF' A
#
# COMPACT_ATOMS: atom_id res chain seq x y z
N MET A 1 -10.87 -11.79 2.76
CA MET A 1 -11.32 -10.92 1.64
C MET A 1 -10.14 -10.07 1.24
N GLU A 2 -9.91 -9.82 -0.04
CA GLU A 2 -8.81 -8.93 -0.45
C GLU A 2 -9.29 -7.48 -0.39
N LEU A 3 -8.55 -6.63 0.33
CA LEU A 3 -8.78 -5.20 0.38
C LEU A 3 -7.60 -4.49 -0.27
N THR A 4 -7.90 -3.46 -1.05
CA THR A 4 -6.88 -2.61 -1.65
C THR A 4 -7.02 -1.20 -1.08
N VAL A 5 -5.94 -0.67 -0.53
CA VAL A 5 -5.85 0.72 -0.07
C VAL A 5 -4.97 1.52 -1.00
N LYS A 6 -5.36 2.77 -1.24
CA LYS A 6 -4.64 3.73 -2.08
C LYS A 6 -3.94 4.74 -1.20
N LYS A 7 -2.62 4.86 -1.33
CA LYS A 7 -1.81 5.93 -0.73
C LYS A 7 -1.13 6.75 -1.81
N LYS A 8 -0.98 8.05 -1.58
CA LYS A 8 -0.18 8.94 -2.43
C LYS A 8 1.08 9.31 -1.67
N ALA A 9 2.22 9.23 -2.34
CA ALA A 9 3.52 9.57 -1.77
C ALA A 9 4.39 10.26 -2.81
N PHE A 10 5.27 11.15 -2.35
CA PHE A 10 6.39 11.63 -3.17
C PHE A 10 7.49 10.55 -3.19
N LEU A 11 8.40 10.62 -4.17
CA LEU A 11 9.50 9.66 -4.31
C LEU A 11 10.29 9.47 -3.01
N GLU A 12 10.60 10.57 -2.33
CA GLU A 12 11.37 10.58 -1.08
C GLU A 12 10.68 9.82 0.06
N ASN A 13 9.36 9.78 0.05
CA ASN A 13 8.53 9.13 1.07
C ASN A 13 8.04 7.74 0.65
N LEU A 14 8.27 7.35 -0.61
CA LEU A 14 7.84 6.06 -1.15
C LEU A 14 8.40 4.87 -0.34
N PRO A 15 9.68 4.83 0.05
CA PRO A 15 10.23 3.73 0.85
C PRO A 15 9.52 3.60 2.19
N ALA A 16 9.26 4.72 2.87
CA ALA A 16 8.58 4.74 4.15
C ALA A 16 7.15 4.18 4.04
N VAL A 17 6.41 4.56 3.00
CA VAL A 17 5.05 4.05 2.76
C VAL A 17 5.04 2.54 2.53
N VAL A 18 6.02 2.01 1.79
CA VAL A 18 6.14 0.56 1.58
C VAL A 18 6.54 -0.15 2.87
N GLU A 19 7.47 0.40 3.64
CA GLU A 19 7.91 -0.18 4.91
C GLU A 19 6.75 -0.26 5.92
N GLU A 20 5.96 0.80 6.03
CA GLU A 20 4.75 0.79 6.86
C GLU A 20 3.73 -0.27 6.39
N ALA A 21 3.52 -0.39 5.07
CA ALA A 21 2.62 -1.40 4.52
C ALA A 21 3.08 -2.83 4.84
N VAL A 22 4.38 -3.09 4.72
CA VAL A 22 4.97 -4.39 5.08
C VAL A 22 4.84 -4.65 6.58
N LYS A 23 5.06 -3.64 7.42
CA LYS A 23 4.93 -3.77 8.88
C LYS A 23 3.49 -3.97 9.34
N GLU A 24 2.53 -3.28 8.73
CA GLU A 24 1.11 -3.32 9.09
C GLU A 24 0.42 -4.60 8.59
N TYR A 25 0.66 -4.97 7.33
CA TYR A 25 -0.02 -6.12 6.71
C TYR A 25 0.79 -7.40 6.78
N GLY A 26 2.13 -7.31 6.80
CA GLY A 26 3.05 -8.43 6.99
C GLY A 26 2.70 -9.65 6.12
N PRO A 27 2.40 -10.82 6.72
CA PRO A 27 2.08 -12.04 5.97
C PRO A 27 0.77 -11.96 5.17
N ARG A 28 -0.10 -10.98 5.47
CA ARG A 28 -1.35 -10.74 4.75
C ARG A 28 -1.15 -9.86 3.53
N LEU A 29 0.01 -9.22 3.37
CA LEU A 29 0.32 -8.41 2.20
C LEU A 29 0.36 -9.30 0.95
N ARG A 30 -0.44 -8.97 -0.05
CA ARG A 30 -0.54 -9.75 -1.29
C ARG A 30 0.11 -9.06 -2.47
N LYS A 31 -0.06 -7.75 -2.58
CA LYS A 31 0.45 -6.99 -3.72
C LYS A 31 0.71 -5.54 -3.34
N ILE A 32 1.81 -4.99 -3.84
CA ILE A 32 2.03 -3.55 -3.88
C ILE A 32 2.21 -3.16 -5.34
N VAL A 33 1.44 -2.19 -5.82
CA VAL A 33 1.57 -1.60 -7.15
C VAL A 33 1.91 -0.13 -6.98
N ILE A 34 2.96 0.32 -7.65
CA ILE A 34 3.40 1.71 -7.60
C ILE A 34 3.26 2.28 -9.01
N GLU A 35 2.44 3.30 -9.15
CA GLU A 35 2.21 4.00 -10.41
C GLU A 35 2.72 5.45 -10.27
N GLU A 36 3.50 5.88 -11.25
CA GLU A 36 4.01 7.26 -11.30
C GLU A 36 2.95 8.18 -11.92
N ASP A 37 2.62 9.26 -11.20
CA ASP A 37 1.81 10.37 -11.71
C ASP A 37 2.72 11.44 -12.33
N ALA A 38 2.18 12.25 -13.26
CA ALA A 38 2.91 13.15 -14.16
C ALA A 38 3.71 14.31 -13.50
N LYS A 39 3.91 14.32 -12.18
CA LYS A 39 4.58 15.38 -11.41
C LYS A 39 5.47 14.88 -10.25
N GLY A 40 6.02 13.66 -10.34
CA GLY A 40 6.88 13.10 -9.28
C GLY A 40 6.12 12.68 -8.02
N CYS A 41 4.80 12.54 -8.14
CA CYS A 41 3.96 11.86 -7.17
C CYS A 41 3.79 10.41 -7.60
N TYR A 42 3.65 9.53 -6.63
CA TYR A 42 3.44 8.11 -6.85
C TYR A 42 2.16 7.70 -6.13
N THR A 43 1.33 6.96 -6.85
CA THR A 43 0.19 6.27 -6.28
C THR A 43 0.63 4.85 -5.91
N VAL A 44 0.55 4.52 -4.62
CA VAL A 44 0.87 3.21 -4.07
C VAL A 44 -0.43 2.50 -3.73
N TRP A 45 -0.71 1.41 -4.43
CA TRP A 45 -1.83 0.52 -4.16
C TRP A 45 -1.33 -0.67 -3.37
N ILE A 46 -1.89 -0.88 -2.19
CA ILE A 46 -1.51 -1.95 -1.27
C ILE A 46 -2.70 -2.88 -1.15
N THR A 47 -2.57 -4.08 -1.68
CA THR A 47 -3.57 -5.15 -1.57
C THR A 47 -3.13 -6.13 -0.49
N TYR A 48 -4.01 -6.38 0.47
CA TYR A 48 -3.79 -7.32 1.56
C TYR A 48 -5.04 -8.15 1.83
N GLU A 49 -4.85 -9.31 2.44
CA GLU A 49 -5.94 -10.10 2.96
C GLU A 49 -6.47 -9.49 4.25
N SER A 50 -7.70 -9.00 4.17
CA SER A 50 -8.49 -8.65 5.32
C SER A 50 -9.19 -9.89 5.86
N GLU A 51 -8.83 -10.22 7.10
CA GLU A 51 -9.63 -11.06 7.96
C GLU A 51 -10.82 -10.18 8.36
N ARG A 52 -12.03 -10.55 7.90
CA ARG A 52 -13.28 -9.85 8.26
C ARG A 52 -13.25 -9.49 9.74
N GLN A 53 -13.15 -8.22 10.08
CA GLN A 53 -13.51 -7.75 11.41
C GLN A 53 -15.04 -7.70 11.40
N ALA A 54 -15.66 -8.81 11.82
CA ALA A 54 -17.07 -8.80 12.18
C ALA A 54 -17.20 -7.82 13.36
N PHE A 55 -17.82 -6.67 13.09
CA PHE A 55 -18.40 -5.79 14.11
C PHE A 55 -19.91 -5.90 13.99
#